data_AF-A0A2H9RNC8-F1
#
_entry.id   AF-A0A2H9RNC8-F1
#
_cell.length_a   1.000
_cell.length_b   1.000
_cell.length_c   1.000
_cell.angle_alpha   90.00
_cell.angle_beta   90.00
_cell.angle_gamma   90.00
#
_symmetry.space_group_name_H-M   'P 1'
#
loop_
_entity.id
_entity.type
_entity.pdbx_description
1 polymer ?
#
loop_
_entity_poly.entity_id
_entity_poly.type
_entity_poly.pdbx_seq_one_letter_code
_entity_poly.pdbx_strand_id
1 'polypeptide(L)'
;MKKTIINLLLLGTLALPINNLVGNFEKNITHNKPNYTLFLDAEKTEMQRMSKENLNQIFQNFKKQNLEDRIIYEGGMKIKLVNENKEIKIPSWKRLGVEGEDMCSQYARKLASRLGYNLNIWGETWNLYKNNPWVPFSEDSLKRGYLVTLFNPTSKYNKKGRKETHTAVYLGKDEQGKMYIAEQRGNKTKISTTEEIKKDGMTPVRIIKTEKKSL
;
A
#
# COMPACT_ATOMS: atom_id res chain seq x y z
N MET A 1 0.68 43.58 36.47
CA MET A 1 0.03 43.10 35.23
C MET A 1 1.09 42.65 34.23
N LYS A 2 0.78 41.65 33.39
CA LYS A 2 1.42 41.21 32.12
C LYS A 2 2.95 41.46 31.90
N LYS A 3 3.69 40.36 31.72
CA LYS A 3 4.98 40.36 31.01
C LYS A 3 4.74 40.45 29.50
N THR A 4 5.46 41.32 28.81
CA THR A 4 5.68 41.21 27.36
C THR A 4 7.08 41.74 27.04
N ILE A 5 8.02 40.86 26.67
CA ILE A 5 9.26 41.24 26.00
C ILE A 5 9.09 40.81 24.55
N ILE A 6 9.02 41.78 23.65
CA ILE A 6 9.07 41.57 22.21
C ILE A 6 10.53 41.73 21.82
N ASN A 7 11.10 40.71 21.18
CA ASN A 7 12.32 40.88 20.38
C ASN A 7 12.03 40.35 18.98
N LEU A 8 11.96 41.27 18.02
CA LEU A 8 11.84 40.99 16.60
C LEU A 8 13.24 41.00 15.96
N LEU A 9 13.43 40.23 14.89
CA LEU A 9 14.71 40.08 14.20
C LEU A 9 15.25 41.42 13.67
N LEU A 10 16.58 41.55 13.51
CA LEU A 10 17.16 41.58 12.16
C LEU A 10 18.68 41.27 12.10
N LEU A 11 19.03 40.51 11.06
CA LEU A 11 20.29 40.38 10.32
C LEU A 11 21.54 41.20 10.75
N GLY A 12 22.65 40.47 10.94
CA GLY A 12 24.01 40.97 10.67
C GLY A 12 24.61 40.25 9.45
N THR A 13 25.08 41.01 8.46
CA THR A 13 25.74 40.53 7.23
C THR A 13 27.19 41.06 7.16
N LEU A 14 27.86 40.87 6.01
CA LEU A 14 29.26 41.27 5.67
C LEU A 14 30.31 40.27 6.22
N ALA A 15 31.38 39.88 5.52
CA ALA A 15 32.07 40.33 4.30
C ALA A 15 32.84 39.12 3.68
N LEU A 16 33.36 39.05 2.43
CA LEU A 16 33.30 39.79 1.14
C LEU A 16 33.76 38.78 0.00
N PRO A 17 34.00 39.13 -1.29
CA PRO A 17 33.87 38.18 -2.40
C PRO A 17 35.18 37.57 -3.00
N ILE A 18 34.95 36.70 -3.98
CA ILE A 18 35.88 36.03 -4.91
C ILE A 18 36.71 37.04 -5.73
N ASN A 19 38.04 36.84 -5.86
CA ASN A 19 38.76 36.87 -7.15
C ASN A 19 40.24 36.42 -7.08
N ASN A 20 40.61 35.59 -8.05
CA ASN A 20 41.91 35.13 -8.58
C ASN A 20 43.25 35.75 -8.10
N LEU A 21 44.27 34.86 -7.96
CA LEU A 21 45.68 34.97 -8.44
C LEU A 21 46.48 33.78 -7.83
N VAL A 22 46.64 32.63 -8.50
CA VAL A 22 47.59 32.28 -9.59
C VAL A 22 49.05 32.09 -9.14
N GLY A 23 49.56 30.88 -9.42
CA GLY A 23 50.99 30.53 -9.51
C GLY A 23 51.56 29.75 -8.31
N ASN A 24 52.34 28.69 -8.48
CA ASN A 24 52.75 27.92 -9.66
C ASN A 24 53.21 26.52 -9.18
N PHE A 25 52.96 25.46 -9.96
CA PHE A 25 54.02 24.73 -10.66
C PHE A 25 53.46 23.54 -11.46
N GLU A 26 53.87 23.45 -12.72
CA GLU A 26 53.57 22.36 -13.62
C GLU A 26 54.39 21.11 -13.26
N LYS A 27 53.81 19.90 -13.38
CA LYS A 27 54.23 18.94 -14.43
C LYS A 27 53.39 17.67 -14.50
N ASN A 28 53.39 17.09 -15.70
CA ASN A 28 52.95 15.74 -16.07
C ASN A 28 51.44 15.48 -16.10
N ILE A 29 50.82 15.99 -17.17
CA ILE A 29 49.62 15.38 -17.76
C ILE A 29 50.05 14.13 -18.55
N THR A 30 49.57 12.96 -18.14
CA THR A 30 49.27 11.84 -19.05
C THR A 30 47.89 11.29 -18.71
N HIS A 31 47.14 10.90 -19.73
CA HIS A 31 45.70 10.66 -19.60
C HIS A 31 45.32 9.53 -18.64
N ASN A 32 44.31 9.78 -17.81
CA ASN A 32 43.10 8.95 -17.79
C ASN A 32 41.94 9.71 -17.14
N LYS A 33 40.90 10.04 -17.92
CA LYS A 33 39.60 10.40 -17.36
C LYS A 33 38.95 9.10 -16.84
N PRO A 34 38.27 9.09 -15.68
CA PRO A 34 37.41 7.96 -15.34
C PRO A 34 36.30 7.84 -16.38
N ASN A 35 36.18 6.66 -17.00
CA ASN A 35 35.11 6.35 -17.95
C ASN A 35 33.75 6.35 -17.24
N TYR A 36 32.99 7.43 -17.38
CA TYR A 36 31.55 7.42 -17.19
C TYR A 36 30.88 6.77 -18.41
N THR A 37 31.19 5.47 -18.60
CA THR A 37 30.71 4.64 -19.72
C THR A 37 30.41 3.23 -19.23
N LEU A 38 29.58 3.14 -18.18
CA LEU A 38 28.89 1.95 -17.71
C LEU A 38 27.52 2.39 -17.15
N PHE A 39 26.57 1.45 -17.04
CA PHE A 39 25.19 1.65 -16.59
C PHE A 39 24.17 2.26 -17.57
N LEU A 40 24.44 2.27 -18.88
CA LEU A 40 23.37 2.38 -19.91
C LEU A 40 23.25 1.16 -20.84
N ASP A 41 24.24 0.25 -20.84
CA ASP A 41 24.19 -0.99 -21.60
C ASP A 41 23.68 -2.20 -20.77
N ALA A 42 23.57 -2.08 -19.44
CA ALA A 42 23.06 -3.16 -18.59
C ALA A 42 21.55 -3.43 -18.78
N GLU A 43 20.72 -2.39 -18.91
CA GLU A 43 19.27 -2.54 -19.09
C GLU A 43 18.89 -3.12 -20.47
N LYS A 44 19.74 -2.97 -21.49
CA LYS A 44 19.48 -3.54 -22.83
C LYS A 44 19.89 -5.01 -22.94
N THR A 45 20.93 -5.45 -22.24
CA THR A 45 21.40 -6.84 -22.35
C THR A 45 20.56 -7.83 -21.54
N GLU A 46 20.02 -7.44 -20.38
CA GLU A 46 19.20 -8.35 -19.57
C GLU A 46 17.77 -8.54 -20.13
N MET A 47 17.19 -7.51 -20.76
CA MET A 47 15.91 -7.62 -21.46
C MET A 47 15.96 -8.46 -22.75
N GLN A 48 17.13 -8.63 -23.38
CA GLN A 48 17.25 -9.30 -24.70
C GLN A 48 17.47 -10.82 -24.65
N ARG A 49 17.42 -11.46 -23.47
CA ARG A 49 17.56 -12.93 -23.37
C ARG A 49 16.48 -13.65 -22.54
N MET A 50 15.30 -13.07 -22.41
CA MET A 50 14.12 -13.88 -22.09
C MET A 50 13.70 -14.70 -23.32
N SER A 51 13.68 -16.03 -23.19
CA SER A 51 13.09 -16.89 -24.22
C SER A 51 11.62 -16.53 -24.45
N LYS A 52 11.08 -16.82 -25.64
CA LYS A 52 9.64 -16.67 -25.92
C LYS A 52 8.78 -17.45 -24.91
N GLU A 53 9.31 -18.53 -24.36
CA GLU A 53 8.69 -19.34 -23.30
C GLU A 53 8.61 -18.59 -21.97
N ASN A 54 9.69 -17.92 -21.52
CA ASN A 54 9.69 -17.10 -20.32
C ASN A 54 8.72 -15.90 -20.45
N LEU A 55 8.73 -15.23 -21.61
CA LEU A 55 7.75 -14.17 -21.90
C LEU A 55 6.31 -14.70 -21.89
N ASN A 56 6.05 -15.84 -22.52
CA ASN A 56 4.73 -16.48 -22.51
C ASN A 56 4.31 -16.88 -21.09
N GLN A 57 5.21 -17.42 -20.26
CA GLN A 57 4.93 -17.71 -18.85
C GLN A 57 4.61 -16.44 -18.06
N ILE A 58 5.37 -15.35 -18.24
CA ILE A 58 5.08 -14.05 -17.62
C ILE A 58 3.70 -13.55 -18.05
N PHE A 59 3.38 -13.55 -19.35
CA PHE A 59 2.07 -13.12 -19.85
C PHE A 59 0.92 -14.00 -19.35
N GLN A 60 1.09 -15.32 -19.27
CA GLN A 60 0.07 -16.23 -18.74
C GLN A 60 -0.13 -16.03 -17.23
N ASN A 61 0.95 -15.83 -16.48
CA ASN A 61 0.88 -15.49 -15.06
C ASN A 61 0.22 -14.13 -14.84
N PHE A 62 0.51 -13.12 -15.68
CA PHE A 62 -0.12 -11.80 -15.63
C PHE A 62 -1.61 -11.87 -15.95
N LYS A 63 -2.00 -12.62 -16.99
CA LYS A 63 -3.41 -12.88 -17.32
C LYS A 63 -4.11 -13.60 -16.17
N LYS A 64 -3.53 -14.67 -15.64
CA LYS A 64 -4.09 -15.44 -14.52
C LYS A 64 -4.26 -14.60 -13.26
N GLN A 65 -3.29 -13.75 -12.92
CA GLN A 65 -3.40 -12.84 -11.77
C GLN A 65 -4.48 -11.75 -12.00
N ASN A 66 -4.48 -11.08 -13.17
CA ASN A 66 -5.51 -10.09 -13.50
C ASN A 66 -6.93 -10.67 -13.49
N LEU A 67 -7.05 -11.94 -13.87
CA LEU A 67 -8.30 -12.69 -13.78
C LEU A 67 -8.62 -13.06 -12.33
N GLU A 68 -7.68 -13.59 -11.54
CA GLU A 68 -7.93 -13.96 -10.14
C GLU A 68 -8.54 -12.80 -9.34
N ASP A 69 -8.11 -11.56 -9.56
CA ASP A 69 -8.65 -10.38 -8.85
C ASP A 69 -10.00 -9.85 -9.37
N ARG A 70 -10.55 -10.35 -10.49
CA ARG A 70 -11.85 -9.88 -11.02
C ARG A 70 -13.06 -10.42 -10.25
N ILE A 71 -14.03 -9.55 -9.99
CA ILE A 71 -15.32 -9.86 -9.37
C ILE A 71 -16.48 -9.21 -10.12
N ILE A 72 -17.70 -9.66 -9.84
CA ILE A 72 -18.96 -8.97 -10.15
C ILE A 72 -19.63 -8.64 -8.81
N TYR A 73 -20.16 -7.42 -8.68
CA TYR A 73 -20.86 -6.93 -7.49
C TYR A 73 -22.14 -6.19 -7.87
N GLU A 74 -23.29 -6.79 -7.56
CA GLU A 74 -24.64 -6.29 -7.87
C GLU A 74 -25.30 -5.65 -6.64
N GLY A 75 -24.55 -5.43 -5.55
CA GLY A 75 -25.05 -4.94 -4.27
C GLY A 75 -25.21 -6.01 -3.19
N GLY A 76 -25.57 -5.55 -1.98
CA GLY A 76 -25.72 -6.40 -0.80
C GLY A 76 -24.38 -6.84 -0.20
N MET A 77 -24.34 -8.05 0.38
CA MET A 77 -23.16 -8.61 1.06
C MET A 77 -22.69 -9.90 0.37
N LYS A 78 -22.58 -9.87 -0.95
CA LYS A 78 -22.17 -11.00 -1.80
C LYS A 78 -21.34 -10.50 -2.98
N ILE A 79 -20.38 -11.29 -3.44
CA ILE A 79 -19.59 -11.05 -4.65
C ILE A 79 -19.58 -12.33 -5.50
N LYS A 80 -19.52 -12.22 -6.83
CA LYS A 80 -19.28 -13.37 -7.70
C LYS A 80 -17.85 -13.32 -8.24
N LEU A 81 -17.11 -14.43 -8.10
CA LEU A 81 -15.78 -14.59 -8.66
C LEU A 81 -15.87 -15.03 -10.12
N VAL A 82 -15.26 -14.26 -11.03
CA VAL A 82 -15.45 -14.43 -12.48
C VAL A 82 -14.96 -15.80 -12.96
N ASN A 83 -13.76 -16.25 -12.55
CA ASN A 83 -13.17 -17.49 -13.08
C ASN A 83 -13.55 -18.75 -12.30
N GLU A 84 -14.05 -18.61 -11.07
CA GLU A 84 -14.52 -19.75 -10.26
C GLU A 84 -16.03 -20.01 -10.46
N ASN A 85 -16.74 -19.14 -11.21
CA ASN A 85 -18.21 -19.08 -11.30
C ASN A 85 -18.91 -19.20 -9.92
N LYS A 86 -18.29 -18.62 -8.89
CA LYS A 86 -18.58 -18.90 -7.49
C LYS A 86 -19.04 -17.65 -6.79
N GLU A 87 -20.21 -17.71 -6.15
CA GLU A 87 -20.65 -16.65 -5.26
C GLU A 87 -20.03 -16.82 -3.87
N ILE A 88 -19.55 -15.72 -3.30
CA ILE A 88 -19.04 -15.63 -1.94
C ILE A 88 -19.89 -14.62 -1.18
N LYS A 89 -20.60 -15.12 -0.16
CA LYS A 89 -21.29 -14.29 0.83
C LYS A 89 -20.29 -13.73 1.83
N ILE A 90 -20.24 -12.41 1.96
CA ILE A 90 -19.40 -11.72 2.94
C ILE A 90 -20.15 -11.63 4.28
N PRO A 91 -19.72 -12.35 5.32
CA PRO A 91 -20.39 -12.33 6.62
C PRO A 91 -20.23 -10.98 7.35
N SER A 92 -21.22 -10.65 8.19
CA SER A 92 -21.09 -9.57 9.16
C SER A 92 -20.12 -9.91 10.28
N TRP A 93 -19.61 -8.90 10.99
CA TRP A 93 -18.65 -9.07 12.10
C TRP A 93 -19.14 -10.06 13.16
N LYS A 94 -20.41 -9.97 13.57
CA LYS A 94 -21.02 -10.90 14.54
C LYS A 94 -21.06 -12.34 14.03
N ARG A 95 -21.30 -12.56 12.72
CA ARG A 95 -21.29 -13.90 12.09
C ARG A 95 -19.88 -14.47 11.90
N LEU A 96 -18.83 -13.64 11.91
CA LEU A 96 -17.43 -14.08 12.01
C LEU A 96 -16.98 -14.31 13.47
N GLY A 97 -17.85 -14.08 14.45
CA GLY A 97 -17.48 -14.13 15.86
C GLY A 97 -16.42 -13.08 16.23
N VAL A 98 -16.47 -11.90 15.62
CA VAL A 98 -15.63 -10.76 16.05
C VAL A 98 -16.12 -10.30 17.43
N GLU A 99 -15.19 -10.05 18.35
CA GLU A 99 -15.48 -9.86 19.78
C GLU A 99 -16.15 -8.51 20.09
N GLY A 100 -15.96 -7.49 19.25
CA GLY A 100 -16.51 -6.16 19.49
C GLY A 100 -16.73 -5.33 18.23
N GLU A 101 -17.53 -4.28 18.39
CA GLU A 101 -17.99 -3.41 17.30
C GLU A 101 -16.85 -2.57 16.69
N ASP A 102 -15.81 -2.23 17.45
CA ASP A 102 -14.68 -1.42 16.95
C ASP A 102 -13.45 -2.24 16.50
N MET A 103 -13.59 -3.57 16.37
CA MET A 103 -12.46 -4.47 16.10
C MET A 103 -12.20 -4.74 14.60
N CYS A 104 -12.09 -3.68 13.80
CA CYS A 104 -11.96 -3.78 12.35
C CYS A 104 -10.77 -4.63 11.86
N SER A 105 -9.61 -4.62 12.53
CA SER A 105 -8.49 -5.52 12.18
C SER A 105 -8.81 -6.99 12.48
N GLN A 106 -9.58 -7.26 13.53
CA GLN A 106 -10.04 -8.61 13.86
C GLN A 106 -11.04 -9.11 12.82
N TYR A 107 -12.01 -8.27 12.42
CA TYR A 107 -12.92 -8.55 11.31
C TYR A 107 -12.16 -8.87 10.03
N ALA A 108 -11.24 -7.98 9.63
CA ALA A 108 -10.53 -8.12 8.38
C ALA A 108 -9.69 -9.40 8.34
N ARG A 109 -8.99 -9.73 9.44
CA ARG A 109 -8.28 -11.00 9.61
C ARG A 109 -9.20 -12.22 9.53
N LYS A 110 -10.33 -12.24 10.27
CA LYS A 110 -11.26 -13.38 10.28
C LYS A 110 -11.92 -13.57 8.90
N LEU A 111 -12.23 -12.47 8.21
CA LEU A 111 -12.75 -12.52 6.84
C LEU A 111 -11.71 -13.04 5.85
N ALA A 112 -10.48 -12.53 5.86
CA ALA A 112 -9.39 -13.04 5.02
C ALA A 112 -9.21 -14.56 5.22
N SER A 113 -9.19 -15.03 6.47
CA SER A 113 -9.12 -16.47 6.79
C SER A 113 -10.30 -17.27 6.24
N ARG A 114 -11.52 -16.71 6.27
CA ARG A 114 -12.73 -17.31 5.69
C ARG A 114 -12.73 -17.35 4.16
N LEU A 115 -12.02 -16.41 3.52
CA LEU A 115 -11.77 -16.34 2.08
C LEU A 115 -10.60 -17.23 1.62
N GLY A 116 -9.88 -17.87 2.54
CA GLY A 116 -8.75 -18.75 2.22
C GLY A 116 -7.36 -18.10 2.35
N TYR A 117 -7.23 -17.00 3.10
CA TYR A 117 -5.98 -16.25 3.24
C TYR A 117 -5.57 -16.10 4.71
N ASN A 118 -4.32 -16.45 5.05
CA ASN A 118 -3.76 -16.31 6.38
C ASN A 118 -3.02 -14.99 6.56
N LEU A 119 -3.12 -14.43 7.77
CA LEU A 119 -2.27 -13.35 8.26
C LEU A 119 -1.34 -13.92 9.32
N ASN A 120 -0.03 -13.71 9.18
CA ASN A 120 0.99 -14.42 9.94
C ASN A 120 0.95 -14.05 11.43
N ILE A 121 0.79 -12.77 11.76
CA ILE A 121 0.71 -12.29 13.15
C ILE A 121 -0.47 -11.34 13.33
N TRP A 122 -1.22 -11.53 14.42
CA TRP A 122 -2.42 -10.76 14.71
C TRP A 122 -2.08 -9.43 15.40
N GLY A 123 -2.97 -8.44 15.32
CA GLY A 123 -2.82 -7.20 16.06
C GLY A 123 -3.86 -6.13 15.74
N GLU A 124 -3.73 -5.02 16.46
CA GLU A 124 -4.42 -3.77 16.17
C GLU A 124 -3.96 -3.17 14.84
N THR A 125 -4.83 -2.43 14.16
CA THR A 125 -4.57 -1.79 12.86
C THR A 125 -3.20 -1.08 12.81
N TRP A 126 -2.89 -0.21 13.78
CA TRP A 126 -1.63 0.56 13.85
C TRP A 126 -0.37 -0.27 14.16
N ASN A 127 -0.52 -1.58 14.38
CA ASN A 127 0.58 -2.52 14.63
C ASN A 127 0.70 -3.60 13.54
N LEU A 128 -0.27 -3.77 12.63
CA LEU A 128 -0.25 -4.86 11.63
C LEU A 128 1.04 -4.86 10.80
N TYR A 129 1.52 -3.69 10.37
CA TYR A 129 2.73 -3.53 9.56
C TYR A 129 4.03 -3.84 10.33
N LYS A 130 4.03 -3.87 11.66
CA LYS A 130 5.22 -4.17 12.45
C LYS A 130 5.54 -5.65 12.45
N ASN A 131 4.51 -6.47 12.29
CA ASN A 131 4.55 -7.92 12.52
C ASN A 131 4.19 -8.74 11.27
N ASN A 132 3.88 -8.11 10.14
CA ASN A 132 3.50 -8.78 8.89
C ASN A 132 4.15 -8.09 7.68
N PRO A 133 4.43 -8.83 6.59
CA PRO A 133 4.93 -8.24 5.36
C PRO A 133 3.95 -7.19 4.81
N TRP A 134 4.46 -6.01 4.46
CA TRP A 134 3.64 -4.90 3.97
C TRP A 134 4.32 -4.17 2.80
N VAL A 135 3.53 -3.40 2.06
CA VAL A 135 3.99 -2.40 1.07
C VAL A 135 3.19 -1.11 1.25
N PRO A 136 3.70 0.07 0.80
CA PRO A 136 2.87 1.26 0.64
C PRO A 136 1.62 0.95 -0.19
N PHE A 137 0.52 1.66 0.04
CA PHE A 137 -0.67 1.44 -0.78
C PHE A 137 -0.41 1.82 -2.25
N SER A 138 -0.65 0.87 -3.14
CA SER A 138 -0.61 1.00 -4.60
C SER A 138 -1.69 0.08 -5.15
N GLU A 139 -2.48 0.58 -6.10
CA GLU A 139 -3.63 -0.13 -6.65
C GLU A 139 -3.17 -1.40 -7.42
N ASP A 140 -2.01 -1.33 -8.09
CA ASP A 140 -1.33 -2.45 -8.77
C ASP A 140 -0.76 -3.53 -7.83
N SER A 141 -0.57 -3.19 -6.55
CA SER A 141 0.01 -4.09 -5.54
C SER A 141 -1.04 -4.90 -4.77
N LEU A 142 -2.34 -4.67 -5.02
CA LEU A 142 -3.43 -5.37 -4.36
C LEU A 142 -3.65 -6.76 -4.96
N LYS A 143 -3.98 -7.71 -4.09
CA LYS A 143 -4.45 -9.06 -4.42
C LYS A 143 -5.58 -9.44 -3.47
N ARG A 144 -6.60 -10.17 -3.94
CA ARG A 144 -7.74 -10.60 -3.10
C ARG A 144 -7.23 -11.22 -1.78
N GLY A 145 -7.87 -10.85 -0.68
CA GLY A 145 -7.53 -11.33 0.67
C GLY A 145 -6.50 -10.49 1.41
N TYR A 146 -5.71 -9.65 0.72
CA TYR A 146 -4.82 -8.68 1.37
C TYR A 146 -5.63 -7.68 2.22
N LEU A 147 -5.00 -7.18 3.28
CA LEU A 147 -5.61 -6.16 4.14
C LEU A 147 -5.18 -4.77 3.70
N VAL A 148 -6.12 -3.85 3.59
CA VAL A 148 -5.86 -2.43 3.32
C VAL A 148 -6.00 -1.66 4.62
N THR A 149 -4.93 -1.01 5.07
CA THR A 149 -4.95 -0.13 6.24
C THR A 149 -5.19 1.31 5.82
N LEU A 150 -6.06 1.99 6.55
CA LEU A 150 -6.65 3.29 6.23
C LEU A 150 -6.39 4.26 7.38
N PHE A 151 -5.99 5.49 7.05
CA PHE A 151 -6.04 6.64 7.95
C PHE A 151 -7.46 7.21 7.93
N ASN A 152 -8.04 7.45 9.10
CA ASN A 152 -9.28 8.19 9.27
C ASN A 152 -9.01 9.33 10.27
N PRO A 153 -9.06 10.61 9.84
CA PRO A 153 -8.77 11.75 10.71
C PRO A 153 -9.74 11.87 11.89
N THR A 154 -10.98 11.39 11.74
CA THR A 154 -12.03 11.44 12.78
C THR A 154 -12.00 10.27 13.78
N SER A 155 -11.09 9.31 13.59
CA SER A 155 -11.02 8.13 14.46
C SER A 155 -10.52 8.47 15.87
N LYS A 156 -11.17 7.93 16.91
CA LYS A 156 -10.67 7.98 18.31
C LYS A 156 -9.29 7.35 18.52
N TYR A 157 -8.81 6.59 17.53
CA TYR A 157 -7.48 5.98 17.51
C TYR A 157 -6.41 6.83 16.80
N ASN A 158 -6.80 7.94 16.15
CA ASN A 158 -5.88 8.94 15.58
C ASN A 158 -5.14 9.65 16.73
N LYS A 159 -3.90 9.24 16.98
CA LYS A 159 -3.04 9.73 18.06
C LYS A 159 -1.59 9.76 17.58
N LYS A 160 -0.73 10.56 18.23
CA LYS A 160 0.71 10.64 17.91
C LYS A 160 1.32 9.23 17.80
N GLY A 161 1.91 8.91 16.65
CA GLY A 161 2.48 7.59 16.36
C GLY A 161 1.53 6.53 15.80
N ARG A 162 0.25 6.85 15.51
CA ARG A 162 -0.74 5.95 14.89
C ARG A 162 -1.29 6.56 13.60
N LYS A 163 -0.73 6.18 12.45
CA LYS A 163 -1.18 6.66 11.12
C LYS A 163 -2.29 5.80 10.55
N GLU A 164 -2.26 4.50 10.83
CA GLU A 164 -3.25 3.52 10.40
C GLU A 164 -4.30 3.34 11.50
N THR A 165 -5.56 3.73 11.25
CA THR A 165 -6.63 3.73 12.25
C THR A 165 -7.83 2.83 11.92
N HIS A 166 -7.92 2.34 10.68
CA HIS A 166 -8.95 1.39 10.25
C HIS A 166 -8.36 0.34 9.27
N THR A 167 -8.90 -0.89 9.25
CA THR A 167 -8.45 -1.99 8.36
C THR A 167 -9.65 -2.64 7.67
N ALA A 168 -9.50 -2.93 6.38
CA ALA A 168 -10.48 -3.64 5.55
C ALA A 168 -9.80 -4.75 4.71
N VAL A 169 -10.59 -5.64 4.09
CA VAL A 169 -10.08 -6.73 3.21
C VAL A 169 -10.36 -6.40 1.75
N TYR A 170 -9.35 -6.45 0.89
CA TYR A 170 -9.56 -6.30 -0.54
C TYR A 170 -10.22 -7.54 -1.16
N LEU A 171 -11.33 -7.33 -1.87
CA LEU A 171 -12.15 -8.39 -2.48
C LEU A 171 -11.82 -8.60 -3.96
N GLY A 172 -11.31 -7.57 -4.63
CA GLY A 172 -11.06 -7.58 -6.07
C GLY A 172 -11.50 -6.28 -6.75
N LYS A 173 -11.44 -6.29 -8.07
CA LYS A 173 -11.90 -5.19 -8.95
C LYS A 173 -13.02 -5.66 -9.89
N ASP A 174 -13.94 -4.78 -10.23
CA ASP A 174 -14.92 -5.06 -11.29
C ASP A 174 -14.31 -4.89 -12.69
N GLU A 175 -15.14 -5.03 -13.71
CA GLU A 175 -14.75 -4.89 -15.12
C GLU A 175 -14.44 -3.44 -15.51
N GLN A 176 -14.97 -2.45 -14.79
CA GLN A 176 -14.63 -1.03 -14.90
C GLN A 176 -13.35 -0.65 -14.11
N GLY A 177 -12.77 -1.60 -13.35
CA GLY A 177 -11.58 -1.40 -12.54
C GLY A 177 -11.82 -0.86 -11.14
N LYS A 178 -13.09 -0.66 -10.73
CA LYS A 178 -13.46 -0.16 -9.40
C LYS A 178 -13.07 -1.22 -8.35
N MET A 179 -12.32 -0.81 -7.33
CA MET A 179 -11.80 -1.71 -6.31
C MET A 179 -12.75 -1.84 -5.12
N TYR A 180 -13.11 -3.07 -4.77
CA TYR A 180 -14.03 -3.36 -3.66
C TYR A 180 -13.28 -3.90 -2.45
N ILE A 181 -13.65 -3.39 -1.27
CA ILE A 181 -13.14 -3.86 0.01
C ILE A 181 -14.29 -4.10 1.00
N ALA A 182 -14.15 -5.13 1.83
CA ALA A 182 -15.06 -5.41 2.92
C ALA A 182 -14.53 -4.83 4.24
N GLU A 183 -15.37 -4.07 4.94
CA GLU A 183 -15.00 -3.34 6.15
C GLU A 183 -16.03 -3.47 7.28
N GLN A 184 -15.56 -3.27 8.51
CA GLN A 184 -16.39 -3.09 9.71
C GLN A 184 -16.21 -1.68 10.25
N ARG A 185 -17.32 -0.92 10.36
CA ARG A 185 -17.35 0.39 11.01
C ARG A 185 -18.35 0.36 12.16
N GLY A 186 -17.85 0.23 13.38
CA GLY A 186 -18.69 -0.01 14.55
C GLY A 186 -19.55 -1.28 14.35
N ASN A 187 -20.83 -1.18 14.70
CA ASN A 187 -21.79 -2.28 14.54
C ASN A 187 -22.13 -2.65 13.08
N LYS A 188 -21.66 -1.91 12.07
CA LYS A 188 -21.98 -2.17 10.66
C LYS A 188 -20.85 -2.88 9.93
N THR A 189 -21.22 -3.77 9.03
CA THR A 189 -20.34 -4.35 8.01
C THR A 189 -20.82 -3.91 6.64
N LYS A 190 -19.90 -3.49 5.76
CA LYS A 190 -20.23 -3.01 4.40
C LYS A 190 -19.19 -3.53 3.39
N ILE A 191 -19.63 -3.74 2.15
CA ILE A 191 -18.75 -3.75 0.99
C ILE A 191 -18.77 -2.33 0.41
N SER A 192 -17.60 -1.68 0.40
CA SER A 192 -17.38 -0.31 -0.09
C SER A 192 -16.35 -0.34 -1.20
N THR A 193 -16.23 0.76 -1.93
CA THR A 193 -15.08 0.95 -2.84
C THR A 193 -14.08 1.95 -2.29
N THR A 194 -12.87 1.92 -2.83
CA THR A 194 -11.81 2.87 -2.49
C THR A 194 -12.23 4.32 -2.69
N GLU A 195 -13.09 4.62 -3.66
CA GLU A 195 -13.59 5.97 -3.97
C GLU A 195 -14.62 6.42 -2.94
N GLU A 196 -15.50 5.51 -2.50
CA GLU A 196 -16.44 5.76 -1.42
C GLU A 196 -15.70 6.04 -0.11
N ILE A 197 -14.65 5.26 0.18
CA ILE A 197 -13.83 5.43 1.39
C ILE A 197 -13.01 6.73 1.34
N LYS A 198 -12.49 7.11 0.16
CA LYS A 198 -11.86 8.42 -0.10
C LYS A 198 -12.87 9.56 0.14
N LYS A 199 -14.13 9.42 -0.32
CA LYS A 199 -15.23 10.39 -0.08
C LYS A 199 -15.64 10.48 1.40
N ASP A 200 -15.57 9.38 2.14
CA ASP A 200 -15.78 9.33 3.60
C ASP A 200 -14.62 9.96 4.40
N GLY A 201 -13.64 10.58 3.73
CA GLY A 201 -12.50 11.25 4.35
C GLY A 201 -11.39 10.31 4.84
N MET A 202 -11.40 9.03 4.45
CA MET A 202 -10.36 8.07 4.82
C MET A 202 -9.36 7.85 3.67
N THR A 203 -8.08 7.74 4.00
CA THR A 203 -7.00 7.58 3.01
C THR A 203 -6.31 6.22 3.16
N PRO A 204 -6.21 5.39 2.11
CA PRO A 204 -5.36 4.20 2.12
C PRO A 204 -3.89 4.52 2.39
N VAL A 205 -3.23 3.72 3.22
CA VAL A 205 -1.85 3.97 3.69
C VAL A 205 -0.91 2.82 3.31
N ARG A 206 -1.33 1.58 3.59
CA ARG A 206 -0.52 0.36 3.38
C ARG A 206 -1.40 -0.80 2.96
N ILE A 207 -0.73 -1.78 2.36
CA ILE A 207 -1.25 -3.11 2.08
C ILE A 207 -0.47 -4.07 2.97
N ILE A 208 -1.18 -4.81 3.83
CA ILE A 208 -0.62 -5.92 4.59
C ILE A 208 -0.88 -7.18 3.78
N LYS A 209 0.20 -7.87 3.41
CA LYS A 209 0.14 -9.08 2.60
C LYS A 209 -0.38 -10.25 3.44
N THR A 210 -1.19 -11.09 2.82
CA THR A 210 -1.69 -12.34 3.39
C THR A 210 -1.30 -13.50 2.48
N GLU A 211 -1.15 -14.69 3.04
CA GLU A 211 -0.72 -15.87 2.30
C GLU A 211 -1.94 -16.74 1.95
N LYS A 212 -2.08 -17.13 0.69
CA LYS A 212 -3.16 -18.03 0.25
C LYS A 212 -2.92 -19.39 0.92
N LYS A 213 -3.92 -19.92 1.64
CA LYS A 213 -3.83 -21.23 2.29
C LYS A 213 -3.56 -22.30 1.25
N SER A 214 -2.55 -23.12 1.49
CA SER A 214 -2.46 -24.45 0.87
C SER A 214 -3.71 -25.25 1.29
N LEU A 215 -4.38 -25.84 0.30
CA LEU A 215 -5.46 -26.80 0.48
C LEU A 215 -4.88 -28.21 0.57
#